data_AF-A0A4U5X6H7-F1
#
_entry.id   AF-A0A4U5X6H7-F1
#
_cell.length_a   1.000
_cell.length_b   1.000
_cell.length_c   1.000
_cell.angle_alpha   90.00
_cell.angle_beta   90.00
_cell.angle_gamma   90.00
#
_symmetry.space_group_name_H-M   'P 1'
#
loop_
_entity.id
_entity.type
_entity.pdbx_description
1 polymer ?
#
loop_
_entity_poly.entity_id
_entity_poly.type
_entity_poly.pdbx_seq_one_letter_code
_entity_poly.pdbx_strand_id
1 'polypeptide(L)'
;MPHRTEHPHVVVHPPALDGSRRVTADGETLGTAGHEDDVAEILRLADLYVTDVAHDDLVEWQGGGPDDWPGLSAPHERHGTGP
;
A
#
# COMPACT_ATOMS: atom_id res chain seq x y z
N MET A 1 -26.36 12.69 -4.99
CA MET A 1 -25.16 12.65 -4.14
C MET A 1 -23.98 12.48 -5.09
N PRO A 2 -23.00 13.38 -5.12
CA PRO A 2 -21.95 13.31 -6.13
C PRO A 2 -21.10 12.06 -5.87
N HIS A 3 -21.00 11.20 -6.88
CA HIS A 3 -19.96 10.20 -7.07
C HIS A 3 -18.62 10.95 -7.03
N ARG A 4 -18.00 11.02 -5.85
CA ARG A 4 -16.70 11.63 -5.72
C ARG A 4 -15.69 10.59 -6.21
N THR A 5 -15.24 10.81 -7.44
CA THR A 5 -14.14 10.17 -8.19
C THR A 5 -14.36 8.71 -8.62
N GLU A 6 -14.19 8.47 -9.91
CA GLU A 6 -14.49 7.23 -10.64
C GLU A 6 -13.49 6.08 -10.37
N HIS A 7 -12.68 6.20 -9.32
CA HIS A 7 -11.64 5.23 -8.96
C HIS A 7 -11.92 4.63 -7.58
N PRO A 8 -11.74 3.31 -7.43
CA PRO A 8 -12.02 2.62 -6.19
C PRO A 8 -11.08 3.09 -5.08
N HIS A 9 -11.64 3.32 -3.89
CA HIS A 9 -10.87 3.80 -2.75
C HIS A 9 -10.03 2.66 -2.17
N VAL A 10 -8.71 2.83 -2.15
CA VAL A 10 -7.77 1.84 -1.65
C VAL A 10 -7.52 2.07 -0.17
N VAL A 11 -7.59 1.00 0.62
CA VAL A 11 -7.26 1.03 2.06
C VAL A 11 -6.19 -0.02 2.33
N VAL A 12 -5.07 0.42 2.89
CA VAL A 12 -4.06 -0.43 3.50
C VAL A 12 -4.36 -0.52 4.99
N HIS A 13 -4.77 -1.71 5.43
CA HIS A 13 -5.22 -1.96 6.80
C HIS A 13 -4.05 -1.91 7.81
N PRO A 14 -4.34 -1.81 9.12
CA PRO A 14 -3.31 -1.92 10.16
C PRO A 14 -2.49 -3.22 10.04
N PRO A 15 -1.22 -3.22 10.48
CA PRO A 15 -0.39 -4.44 10.46
C PRO A 15 -1.05 -5.57 11.24
N ALA A 16 -0.99 -6.77 10.67
CA ALA A 16 -1.29 -8.01 11.36
C ALA A 16 -0.15 -8.37 12.33
N LEU A 17 -0.34 -9.44 13.11
CA LEU A 17 0.66 -9.91 14.08
C LEU A 17 1.98 -10.32 13.45
N ASP A 18 1.96 -10.73 12.19
CA ASP A 18 3.14 -11.08 11.39
C ASP A 18 3.79 -9.89 10.69
N GLY A 19 3.24 -8.68 10.87
CA GLY A 19 3.72 -7.46 10.25
C GLY A 19 3.13 -7.14 8.88
N SER A 20 2.43 -8.10 8.26
CA SER A 20 1.83 -7.91 6.94
C SER A 20 0.62 -6.98 7.01
N ARG A 21 0.29 -6.33 5.90
CA ARG A 21 -0.88 -5.45 5.80
C ARG A 21 -1.79 -5.95 4.68
N ARG A 22 -3.09 -6.02 4.97
CA ARG A 22 -4.10 -6.33 3.95
C ARG A 22 -4.40 -5.09 3.12
N VAL A 23 -4.53 -5.26 1.81
CA VAL A 23 -4.91 -4.19 0.87
C VAL A 23 -6.32 -4.48 0.34
N THR A 24 -7.20 -3.48 0.43
CA THR A 24 -8.58 -3.57 -0.09
C THR A 24 -8.91 -2.40 -0.99
N ALA A 25 -9.77 -2.60 -1.99
CA ALA A 25 -10.35 -1.55 -2.82
C ALA A 25 -11.88 -1.62 -2.73
N ASP A 26 -12.54 -0.53 -2.35
CA ASP A 26 -13.99 -0.47 -2.10
C ASP A 26 -14.55 -1.59 -1.20
N GLY A 27 -13.71 -2.09 -0.29
CA GLY A 27 -14.04 -3.17 0.64
C GLY A 27 -13.75 -4.60 0.14
N GLU A 28 -13.35 -4.77 -1.13
CA GLU A 28 -12.88 -6.05 -1.66
C GLU A 28 -11.38 -6.24 -1.37
N THR A 29 -10.96 -7.45 -0.97
CA THR A 29 -9.55 -7.73 -0.69
C THR A 29 -8.78 -8.00 -1.97
N LEU A 30 -7.79 -7.15 -2.26
CA LEU A 30 -6.90 -7.31 -3.40
C LEU A 30 -5.71 -8.22 -3.08
N GLY A 31 -5.21 -8.16 -1.83
CA GLY A 31 -4.07 -8.97 -1.42
C GLY A 31 -3.53 -8.63 -0.03
N THR A 32 -2.36 -9.18 0.27
CA THR A 32 -1.60 -8.93 1.49
C THR A 32 -0.18 -8.53 1.10
N ALA A 33 0.28 -7.40 1.62
CA ALA A 33 1.60 -6.81 1.39
C ALA A 33 2.50 -7.02 2.60
N GLY A 34 3.81 -7.15 2.36
CA GLY A 34 4.84 -7.09 3.40
C GLY A 34 5.66 -5.79 3.39
N HIS A 35 5.55 -5.01 2.31
CA HIS A 35 6.21 -3.72 2.12
C HIS A 35 5.37 -2.79 1.23
N GLU A 36 5.75 -1.51 1.11
CA GLU A 36 5.07 -0.55 0.23
C GLU A 36 5.12 -0.96 -1.25
N ASP A 37 6.23 -1.56 -1.69
CA ASP A 37 6.41 -2.04 -3.07
C ASP A 37 5.39 -3.14 -3.42
N ASP A 38 5.08 -4.01 -2.45
CA ASP A 38 4.05 -5.04 -2.64
C ASP A 38 2.67 -4.40 -2.79
N VAL A 39 2.39 -3.29 -2.11
CA VAL A 39 1.14 -2.54 -2.29
C VAL A 39 1.05 -2.01 -3.71
N ALA A 40 2.12 -1.40 -4.22
CA ALA A 40 2.17 -0.92 -5.60
C ALA A 40 1.94 -2.05 -6.61
N GLU A 41 2.56 -3.22 -6.40
CA GLU A 41 2.35 -4.39 -7.28
C GLU A 41 0.92 -4.95 -7.19
N ILE A 42 0.32 -5.03 -5.99
CA ILE A 42 -1.07 -5.46 -5.82
C ILE A 42 -2.03 -4.55 -6.59
N LEU A 43 -1.82 -3.23 -6.51
CA LEU A 43 -2.64 -2.25 -7.23
C LEU A 43 -2.45 -2.36 -8.74
N ARG A 44 -1.21 -2.54 -9.21
CA ARG A 44 -0.91 -2.78 -10.62
C ARG A 44 -1.62 -4.02 -11.15
N LEU A 45 -1.70 -5.09 -10.35
CA LEU A 45 -2.42 -6.32 -10.70
C LEU A 45 -3.95 -6.16 -10.71
N ALA A 46 -4.47 -5.14 -10.01
CA ALA A 46 -5.87 -4.76 -10.00
C ALA A 46 -6.22 -3.66 -11.02
N ASP A 47 -5.33 -3.38 -11.99
CA ASP A 47 -5.45 -2.29 -12.97
C ASP A 47 -5.54 -0.88 -12.36
N LEU A 48 -5.05 -0.73 -11.12
CA LEU A 48 -4.94 0.55 -10.40
C LEU A 48 -3.51 1.06 -10.48
N TYR A 49 -3.24 1.91 -11.45
CA TYR A 49 -1.91 2.45 -11.69
C TYR A 49 -1.68 3.71 -10.86
N VAL A 50 -0.80 3.58 -9.86
CA VAL A 50 -0.39 4.68 -8.97
C VAL A 50 1.09 4.96 -9.18
N THR A 51 1.45 6.25 -9.26
CA THR A 51 2.85 6.65 -9.48
C THR A 51 3.65 6.68 -8.18
N ASP A 52 3.01 7.06 -7.07
CA ASP A 52 3.62 7.12 -5.75
C ASP A 52 2.60 6.64 -4.70
N VAL A 53 2.64 5.35 -4.38
CA VAL A 53 1.67 4.71 -3.48
C VAL A 53 1.71 5.27 -2.06
N ALA A 54 2.84 5.87 -1.66
CA ALA A 54 3.05 6.42 -0.34
C ALA A 54 2.33 7.77 -0.16
N HIS A 55 2.17 8.56 -1.24
CA HIS A 55 1.62 9.91 -1.21
C HIS A 55 0.38 10.12 -2.05
N ASP A 56 -0.14 9.09 -2.73
CA ASP A 56 -1.35 9.21 -3.55
C ASP A 56 -2.62 9.25 -2.70
N ASP A 57 -3.52 10.19 -3.03
CA ASP A 57 -4.80 10.39 -2.33
C ASP A 57 -5.78 9.19 -2.51
N LEU A 58 -5.51 8.29 -3.46
CA LEU A 58 -6.26 7.04 -3.65
C LEU A 58 -6.04 6.05 -2.47
N VAL A 59 -4.90 6.15 -1.79
CA VAL A 59 -4.44 5.16 -0.82
C VAL A 59 -4.55 5.69 0.60
N GLU A 60 -5.48 5.12 1.37
CA GLU A 60 -5.59 5.36 2.79
C GLU A 60 -4.74 4.35 3.58
N TRP A 61 -3.79 4.86 4.37
CA TRP A 61 -2.97 4.06 5.28
C TRP A 61 -3.55 4.06 6.70
N GLN A 62 -3.84 2.88 7.23
CA GLN A 62 -4.34 2.71 8.60
C GLN A 62 -3.30 2.06 9.50
N GLY A 63 -3.21 2.49 10.76
CA GLY A 63 -2.30 1.88 11.74
C GLY A 63 -0.82 2.09 11.43
N GLY A 64 -0.47 3.25 10.86
CA GLY A 64 0.89 3.61 10.43
C GLY A 64 0.93 3.96 8.95
N GLY A 65 2.01 4.61 8.53
CA GLY A 65 2.22 5.05 7.15
C GLY A 65 2.93 4.02 6.26
N PRO A 66 3.31 4.43 5.03
CA PRO A 66 4.00 3.59 4.06
C PRO A 66 5.34 3.03 4.54
N ASP A 67 6.03 3.70 5.47
CA ASP A 67 7.30 3.23 6.06
C ASP A 67 7.10 2.31 7.29
N ASP A 68 5.87 2.16 7.82
CA ASP A 68 5.61 1.49 9.09
C ASP A 68 5.27 0.00 8.92
N TRP A 69 6.28 -0.87 8.90
CA TRP A 69 6.09 -2.33 8.77
C TRP A 69 6.74 -3.08 9.94
N PRO A 70 6.01 -3.38 11.02
CA PRO A 70 6.57 -4.01 12.22
C PRO A 70 6.98 -5.46 11.95
N GLY A 71 8.19 -5.86 12.34
CA GLY A 71 8.63 -7.27 12.25
C GLY A 71 9.02 -7.76 10.85
N LEU A 72 8.64 -7.02 9.80
CA LEU A 72 9.04 -7.26 8.40
C LEU A 72 10.07 -6.25 7.87
N SER A 73 10.52 -5.33 8.72
CA SER A 73 11.61 -4.39 8.42
C SER A 73 12.96 -5.12 8.41
N ALA A 74 13.18 -5.97 7.40
CA ALA A 74 14.54 -6.14 6.90
C ALA A 74 15.00 -4.76 6.39
N PRO A 75 16.27 -4.37 6.59
CA PRO A 75 16.76 -3.12 6.00
C PRO A 75 16.69 -3.30 4.48
N HIS A 76 15.69 -2.68 3.84
CA HIS A 76 15.73 -2.45 2.41
C HIS A 76 16.94 -1.55 2.18
N GLU A 77 18.10 -2.14 1.89
CA GLU A 77 19.26 -1.40 1.47
C GLU A 77 18.84 -0.51 0.32
N ARG A 78 18.86 0.79 0.56
CA ARG A 78 18.63 1.85 -0.42
C ARG A 78 19.57 1.58 -1.59
N HIS A 79 19.08 0.92 -2.63
CA HIS A 79 19.85 0.72 -3.84
C HIS A 79 20.05 2.08 -4.52
N GLY A 80 21.24 2.65 -4.32
CA GLY A 80 21.82 3.65 -5.21
C GLY A 80 21.90 5.07 -4.68
N THR A 81 23.02 5.40 -4.02
CA THR A 81 23.72 6.66 -4.31
C THR A 81 25.21 6.37 -4.20
N GLY A 82 25.85 6.26 -5.38
CA GLY A 82 27.29 6.04 -5.49
C GLY A 82 28.12 7.29 -5.21
N PRO A 83 29.43 7.21 -5.46
CA PRO A 83 30.17 8.26 -6.16
C PRO A 83 30.27 7.97 -7.67
#